data_AF-A0A6B2SNS9-F1
#
_entry.id   AF-A0A6B2SNS9-F1
#
_cell.length_a   1.000
_cell.length_b   1.000
_cell.length_c   1.000
_cell.angle_alpha   90.00
_cell.angle_beta   90.00
_cell.angle_gamma   90.00
#
_symmetry.space_group_name_H-M   'P 1'
#
loop_
_entity.id
_entity.type
_entity.pdbx_description
1 polymer ?
#
loop_
_entity_poly.entity_id
_entity_poly.type
_entity_poly.pdbx_seq_one_letter_code
_entity_poly.pdbx_strand_id
1 'polypeptide(L)'
;DLPAASLRLALADDADAAADLAARPVVDGYATPTAGQSPAHYAAVTEAGACSLEEHARKLTECARQSGWNHDAFGEQCRMTLLAHAERCTRAAADARRAAEWLAS
;
A
#
# COMPACT_ATOMS: atom_id res chain seq x y z
N ASP A 1 0.08 -26.56 -22.49
CA ASP A 1 1.43 -25.99 -22.65
C ASP A 1 1.37 -24.58 -23.20
N LEU A 2 1.78 -23.59 -22.39
CA LEU A 2 1.95 -22.20 -22.85
C LEU A 2 3.36 -22.05 -23.43
N PRO A 3 3.53 -21.54 -24.66
CA PRO A 3 4.81 -21.51 -25.34
C PRO A 3 5.78 -20.50 -24.72
N ALA A 4 7.06 -20.86 -24.67
CA ALA A 4 8.16 -20.10 -24.05
C ALA A 4 8.36 -18.67 -24.61
N ALA A 5 7.77 -18.36 -25.77
CA ALA A 5 7.76 -17.00 -26.32
C ALA A 5 6.94 -16.02 -25.47
N SER A 6 5.86 -16.48 -24.84
CA SER A 6 5.03 -15.65 -23.95
C SER A 6 5.75 -15.27 -22.65
N LEU A 7 6.67 -16.11 -22.17
CA LEU A 7 7.49 -15.82 -20.99
C LEU A 7 8.55 -14.73 -21.27
N ARG A 8 9.14 -14.71 -22.47
CA ARG A 8 10.14 -13.69 -22.82
C ARG A 8 9.56 -12.29 -22.95
N LEU A 9 8.30 -12.17 -23.37
CA LEU A 9 7.64 -10.87 -23.49
C LEU A 9 7.31 -10.29 -22.11
N ALA A 10 6.85 -11.13 -21.17
CA ALA A 10 6.59 -10.71 -19.79
C ALA A 10 7.87 -10.25 -19.06
N LEU A 11 8.99 -10.97 -19.23
CA LEU A 11 10.26 -10.59 -18.61
C LEU A 11 10.89 -9.31 -19.20
N ALA A 12 10.63 -8.98 -20.45
CA ALA A 12 11.12 -7.75 -21.06
C ALA A 12 10.32 -6.52 -20.61
N ASP A 13 9.01 -6.69 -20.39
CA ASP A 13 8.11 -5.65 -19.87
C ASP A 13 8.44 -5.29 -18.41
N ASP A 14 8.80 -6.29 -17.60
CA ASP A 14 9.28 -6.09 -16.23
C ASP A 14 10.61 -5.33 -16.16
N ALA A 15 11.49 -5.48 -17.15
CA ALA A 15 12.78 -4.79 -17.19
C ALA A 15 12.63 -3.29 -17.51
N ASP A 16 11.67 -2.93 -18.36
CA ASP A 16 11.35 -1.55 -18.71
C ASP A 16 10.58 -0.86 -17.56
N ALA A 17 9.65 -1.58 -16.93
CA ALA A 17 8.95 -1.13 -15.73
C ALA A 17 9.89 -0.94 -14.52
N ALA A 18 10.91 -1.80 -14.37
CA ALA A 18 11.93 -1.67 -13.33
C ALA A 18 12.83 -0.43 -13.53
N ALA A 19 13.12 -0.06 -14.78
CA ALA A 19 13.88 1.14 -15.10
C ALA A 19 13.06 2.42 -14.81
N ASP A 20 11.75 2.40 -15.07
CA ASP A 20 10.85 3.52 -14.76
C ASP A 20 10.60 3.66 -13.24
N LEU A 21 10.56 2.55 -12.49
CA LEU A 21 10.53 2.59 -11.02
C LEU A 21 11.81 3.16 -10.40
N ALA A 22 12.97 2.95 -11.02
CA ALA A 22 14.25 3.50 -10.55
C ALA A 22 14.38 5.03 -10.78
N ALA A 23 13.60 5.60 -11.71
CA ALA A 23 13.60 7.03 -12.01
C ALA A 23 12.65 7.85 -11.12
N ARG A 24 11.76 7.20 -10.37
CA ARG A 24 10.82 7.87 -9.46
C ARG A 24 11.51 8.13 -8.11
N PRO A 25 11.33 9.31 -7.49
CA PRO A 25 11.86 9.56 -6.16
C PRO A 25 11.27 8.51 -5.22
N VAL A 26 12.16 7.73 -4.62
CA VAL A 26 11.88 6.66 -3.67
C VAL A 26 11.06 7.25 -2.52
N VAL A 27 9.76 7.02 -2.56
CA VAL A 27 8.98 6.87 -1.33
C VAL A 27 9.41 5.51 -0.80
N ASP A 28 10.22 5.52 0.26
CA ASP A 28 10.69 4.35 0.99
C ASP A 28 9.60 3.27 1.10
N GLY A 29 9.92 2.02 0.72
CA GLY A 29 9.15 0.91 1.27
C GLY A 29 9.13 -0.44 0.58
N TYR A 30 9.57 -0.59 -0.67
CA TYR A 30 9.58 -1.91 -1.32
C TYR A 30 10.97 -2.26 -1.83
N ALA A 31 11.88 -2.54 -0.90
CA ALA A 31 13.07 -3.31 -1.21
C ALA A 31 12.62 -4.73 -1.62
N THR A 32 13.04 -5.17 -2.80
CA THR A 32 12.86 -6.56 -3.24
C THR A 32 13.50 -7.49 -2.20
N PRO A 33 12.80 -8.54 -1.75
CA PRO A 33 13.31 -9.41 -0.71
C PRO A 33 14.53 -10.18 -1.20
N THR A 34 15.69 -9.88 -0.62
CA THR A 34 16.90 -10.68 -0.78
C THR A 34 16.65 -12.05 -0.16
N ALA A 35 16.98 -13.13 -0.87
CA ALA A 35 16.93 -14.48 -0.33
C ALA A 35 17.72 -14.54 1.01
N GLY A 36 17.03 -14.82 2.12
CA GLY A 36 17.62 -14.87 3.47
C GLY A 36 16.93 -14.04 4.56
N GLN A 37 15.84 -13.34 4.27
CA GLN A 37 15.09 -12.60 5.29
C GLN A 37 14.31 -13.55 6.24
N SER A 38 14.55 -13.41 7.54
CA SER A 38 13.87 -14.16 8.61
C SER A 38 12.39 -13.78 8.71
N PRO A 39 11.49 -14.70 9.14
CA PRO A 39 10.09 -14.36 9.46
C PRO A 39 9.94 -13.13 10.35
N ALA A 40 10.87 -12.93 11.30
CA ALA A 40 10.90 -11.75 12.17
C ALA A 40 11.14 -10.43 11.40
N HIS A 41 11.90 -10.47 10.30
CA HIS A 41 12.09 -9.30 9.42
C HIS A 41 10.78 -8.94 8.72
N TYR A 42 10.08 -9.92 8.14
CA TYR A 42 8.79 -9.68 7.50
C TYR A 42 7.74 -9.21 8.50
N ALA A 43 7.69 -9.78 9.71
CA ALA A 43 6.81 -9.30 10.77
C ALA A 43 7.03 -7.81 11.08
N ALA A 44 8.28 -7.36 11.21
CA ALA A 44 8.61 -5.96 11.45
C ALA A 44 8.21 -5.04 10.28
N VAL A 45 8.44 -5.46 9.03
CA VAL A 45 8.04 -4.71 7.84
C VAL A 45 6.52 -4.62 7.73
N THR A 46 5.80 -5.71 7.99
CA THR A 46 4.33 -5.74 7.97
C THR A 46 3.73 -4.85 9.08
N GLU A 47 4.32 -4.85 10.28
CA GLU A 47 3.91 -3.97 11.39
C GLU A 47 4.14 -2.49 11.06
N ALA A 48 5.27 -2.15 10.44
CA ALA A 48 5.53 -0.79 9.96
C ALA A 48 4.52 -0.36 8.89
N GLY A 49 4.18 -1.26 7.96
CA GLY A 49 3.13 -1.05 6.97
C GLY A 49 1.76 -0.79 7.60
N ALA A 50 1.40 -1.54 8.65
CA ALA A 50 0.16 -1.33 9.39
C ALA A 50 0.12 0.06 10.04
N CYS A 51 1.21 0.49 10.67
CA CYS A 51 1.32 1.83 11.26
C CYS A 51 1.14 2.94 10.20
N SER A 52 1.77 2.78 9.04
CA SER A 52 1.63 3.72 7.92
C SER A 52 0.18 3.81 7.40
N LEU A 53 -0.51 2.67 7.27
CA LEU A 53 -1.92 2.62 6.86
C LEU A 53 -2.83 3.33 7.88
N GLU A 54 -2.57 3.18 9.18
CA GLU A 54 -3.32 3.89 10.22
C GLU A 54 -3.09 5.39 10.16
N GLU A 55 -1.86 5.83 9.91
CA GLU A 55 -1.55 7.24 9.73
C GLU A 55 -2.26 7.83 8.50
N HIS A 56 -2.27 7.10 7.38
CA HIS A 56 -3.04 7.48 6.19
C HIS A 56 -4.54 7.57 6.48
N ALA A 57 -5.12 6.60 7.18
CA ALA A 57 -6.52 6.64 7.59
C ALA A 57 -6.84 7.89 8.43
N ARG A 58 -5.94 8.26 9.36
CA ARG A 58 -6.07 9.48 10.17
C ARG A 58 -6.04 10.74 9.31
N LYS A 59 -5.06 10.86 8.41
CA LYS A 59 -4.93 12.02 7.51
C LYS A 59 -6.15 12.19 6.60
N LEU A 60 -6.66 11.09 6.05
CA LEU A 60 -7.87 11.09 5.21
C LEU A 60 -9.11 11.51 6.00
N THR A 61 -9.26 11.01 7.22
CA THR A 61 -10.38 11.38 8.10
C THR A 61 -10.30 12.85 8.48
N GLU A 62 -9.11 13.36 8.80
CA GLU A 62 -8.92 14.77 9.12
C GLU A 62 -9.21 15.68 7.92
N CYS A 63 -8.76 15.30 6.73
CA CYS A 63 -9.11 15.99 5.49
C CYS A 63 -10.63 16.05 5.28
N ALA A 64 -11.33 14.92 5.47
CA ALA A 64 -12.77 14.82 5.36
C ALA A 64 -13.54 15.65 6.41
N ARG A 65 -12.91 15.99 7.55
CA ARG A 65 -13.49 16.84 8.60
C ARG A 65 -13.33 18.34 8.31
N GLN A 66 -12.41 18.72 7.41
CA GLN A 66 -12.23 20.13 7.06
C GLN A 66 -13.52 20.69 6.45
N SER A 67 -13.96 21.83 6.96
CA SER A 67 -15.11 22.57 6.44
C SER A 67 -14.71 23.44 5.25
N GLY A 68 -15.65 23.72 4.36
CA GLY A 68 -15.51 24.78 3.34
C GLY A 68 -15.45 24.28 1.89
N TRP A 69 -15.35 22.97 1.67
CA TRP A 69 -15.33 22.39 0.32
C TRP A 69 -16.39 21.30 0.12
N ASN A 70 -17.08 20.88 1.19
CA ASN A 70 -18.03 19.77 1.23
C ASN A 70 -19.50 20.20 1.31
N HIS A 71 -19.81 21.45 0.93
CA HIS A 71 -21.16 22.00 1.07
C HIS A 71 -22.10 21.69 -0.11
N ASP A 72 -21.55 21.26 -1.25
CA ASP A 72 -22.32 20.84 -2.41
C ASP A 72 -22.31 19.31 -2.55
N ALA A 73 -23.12 18.80 -3.48
CA ALA A 73 -23.25 17.36 -3.69
C ALA A 73 -21.92 16.70 -4.09
N PHE A 74 -21.11 17.40 -4.89
CA PHE A 74 -19.81 16.91 -5.33
C PHE A 74 -18.82 16.84 -4.16
N GLY A 75 -18.71 17.90 -3.37
CA GLY A 75 -17.89 17.98 -2.18
C GLY A 75 -18.30 16.95 -1.14
N GLU A 76 -19.58 16.73 -0.92
CA GLU A 76 -20.06 15.66 -0.03
C GLU A 76 -19.69 14.27 -0.55
N GLN A 77 -19.78 14.03 -1.86
CA GLN A 77 -19.34 12.78 -2.48
C GLN A 77 -17.83 12.56 -2.34
N CYS A 78 -17.03 13.61 -2.52
CA CYS A 78 -15.59 13.59 -2.24
C CYS A 78 -15.31 13.26 -0.77
N ARG A 79 -16.04 13.88 0.17
CA ARG A 79 -15.94 13.60 1.62
C ARG A 79 -16.23 12.14 1.96
N MET A 80 -17.32 11.61 1.43
CA MET A 80 -17.68 10.20 1.62
C MET A 80 -16.63 9.25 1.02
N THR A 81 -16.06 9.60 -0.12
CA THR A 81 -14.98 8.81 -0.75
C THR A 81 -13.72 8.78 0.11
N LEU A 82 -13.32 9.90 0.70
CA LEU A 82 -12.19 9.96 1.63
C LEU A 82 -12.42 9.08 2.86
N LEU A 83 -13.62 9.16 3.47
CA LEU A 83 -13.97 8.35 4.64
C LEU A 83 -14.00 6.85 4.32
N ALA A 84 -14.56 6.46 3.18
CA ALA A 84 -14.55 5.08 2.73
C ALA A 84 -13.13 4.56 2.46
N HIS A 85 -12.22 5.43 2.01
CA HIS A 85 -10.82 5.06 1.87
C HIS A 85 -10.11 4.93 3.23
N ALA A 86 -10.35 5.86 4.15
CA ALA A 86 -9.82 5.79 5.51
C ALA A 86 -10.22 4.48 6.20
N GLU A 87 -11.48 4.08 6.09
CA GLU A 87 -11.97 2.82 6.64
C GLU A 87 -11.26 1.61 6.04
N ARG A 88 -11.06 1.58 4.71
CA ARG A 88 -10.30 0.51 4.05
C ARG A 88 -8.86 0.45 4.54
N CYS A 89 -8.21 1.60 4.73
CA CYS A 89 -6.86 1.67 5.31
C CYS A 89 -6.84 1.10 6.74
N THR A 90 -7.81 1.44 7.59
CA THR A 90 -7.91 0.88 8.95
C THR A 90 -8.11 -0.64 8.94
N ARG A 91 -8.96 -1.17 8.06
CA ARG A 91 -9.15 -2.63 7.92
C ARG A 91 -7.88 -3.32 7.45
N ALA A 92 -7.23 -2.76 6.43
CA ALA A 92 -5.97 -3.29 5.91
C ALA A 92 -4.85 -3.26 6.96
N ALA A 93 -4.78 -2.21 7.79
CA ALA A 93 -3.84 -2.16 8.91
C ALA A 93 -4.10 -3.27 9.93
N ALA A 94 -5.37 -3.53 10.28
CA ALA A 94 -5.74 -4.61 11.19
C ALA A 94 -5.41 -6.00 10.63
N ASP A 95 -5.60 -6.21 9.32
CA ASP A 95 -5.18 -7.44 8.64
C ASP A 95 -3.66 -7.59 8.65
N ALA A 96 -2.92 -6.51 8.39
CA ALA A 96 -1.47 -6.49 8.43
C ALA A 96 -0.92 -6.80 9.83
N ARG A 97 -1.49 -6.21 10.90
CA ARG A 97 -1.12 -6.54 12.29
C ARG A 97 -1.30 -8.02 12.59
N ARG A 98 -2.43 -8.61 12.22
CA ARG A 98 -2.68 -10.06 12.37
C ARG A 98 -1.66 -10.91 11.61
N ALA A 99 -1.27 -10.48 10.41
CA ALA A 99 -0.24 -11.17 9.63
C ALA A 99 1.15 -11.03 10.29
N ALA A 100 1.49 -9.85 10.81
CA ALA A 100 2.74 -9.62 11.53
C ALA A 100 2.84 -10.49 12.80
N GLU A 101 1.77 -10.58 13.57
CA GLU A 101 1.65 -11.45 14.75
C GLU A 101 1.85 -12.93 14.37
N TRP A 102 1.24 -13.38 13.28
CA TRP A 102 1.41 -14.75 12.77
C TRP A 102 2.85 -15.03 12.31
N LEU A 103 3.53 -14.07 11.67
CA LEU A 103 4.92 -14.20 11.23
C LEU A 103 5.94 -14.17 12.38
N ALA A 104 5.58 -13.54 13.50
CA ALA A 104 6.39 -13.46 14.70
C ALA A 104 6.22 -14.66 15.65
N SER A 105 5.24 -15.53 15.36
CA SER A 105 4.93 -16.77 16.10
C SER A 105 5.80 -17.94 15.63
#